data_AF-A0A972X0A1-F1
#
_entry.id   AF-A0A972X0A1-F1
#
_cell.length_a   1.000
_cell.length_b   1.000
_cell.length_c   1.000
_cell.angle_alpha   90.00
_cell.angle_beta   90.00
_cell.angle_gamma   90.00
#
_symmetry.space_group_name_H-M   'P 1'
#
loop_
_entity.id
_entity.type
_entity.pdbx_description
1 polymer ?
#
loop_
_entity_poly.entity_id
_entity_poly.type
_entity_poly.pdbx_seq_one_letter_code
_entity_poly.pdbx_strand_id
1 'polypeptide(L)'
;MSRRLDIELTSTRDDGTWTWRAAGAKVPKGVLVATLLPNESKIGDVLKIEADFDIDGITVLSVITQRDKSQKATLLQMIDDKPFVGVTEKLAKKSRDDKPRRGKQGPRTDRPDREPREPRADRPVREPREPRVPREPRADRKSFPPTPEVPKRPIAKRLKPKRAHRSAVLASLPVEQRAVAERALAGGLAAVRDAIKKQNAELRKEGKPEVKADGLVSMASDILPKLRVAEWLDKAEAAKLDIELLDLRDLRAVVAGSDDPMVVRDETTRVLAGELKIALKVHQEKEMNQWIDDMKSAVEVSRVVRALKLSGEPPKAGVLFPAELGGQIAKAATDSLASDAGADRWIAVLEALAFSPIRAQVKPAAAPVATTDSLRETVKRLAPLLPQIAALFGIEVAPGAQAPRPLRPPRQARQVRAPRVKKEIKLVIPPAPVAPVVADTQVVADAQVIADAPVVADAPVVADAPVEPTSQSPSLSEQA
;
A
#
# COMPACT_ATOMS: atom_id res chain seq x y z
N MET A 1 -42.28 9.46 -8.15
CA MET A 1 -40.90 9.11 -7.70
C MET A 1 -40.97 7.99 -6.66
N SER A 2 -40.71 6.75 -7.06
CA SER A 2 -40.91 5.57 -6.19
C SER A 2 -40.10 5.62 -4.89
N ARG A 3 -40.72 5.16 -3.80
CA ARG A 3 -40.13 5.06 -2.46
C ARG A 3 -40.41 3.69 -1.87
N ARG A 4 -39.45 3.21 -1.07
CA ARG A 4 -39.57 1.92 -0.38
C ARG A 4 -40.16 2.12 1.01
N LEU A 5 -41.19 1.33 1.32
CA LEU A 5 -41.92 1.37 2.58
C LEU A 5 -41.99 -0.03 3.19
N ASP A 6 -42.08 -0.10 4.51
CA ASP A 6 -42.46 -1.31 5.22
C ASP A 6 -43.93 -1.16 5.63
N ILE A 7 -44.78 -2.06 5.14
CA ILE A 7 -46.23 -2.05 5.33
C ILE A 7 -46.68 -3.32 6.04
N GLU A 8 -47.86 -3.26 6.65
CA GLU A 8 -48.52 -4.38 7.32
C GLU A 8 -49.92 -4.56 6.72
N LEU A 9 -50.28 -5.79 6.38
CA LEU A 9 -51.60 -6.13 5.82
C LEU A 9 -52.67 -6.14 6.92
N THR A 10 -53.75 -5.39 6.76
CA THR A 10 -54.75 -5.19 7.82
C THR A 10 -56.09 -5.88 7.59
N SER A 11 -56.55 -6.00 6.34
CA SER A 11 -57.75 -6.80 6.00
C SER A 11 -57.80 -7.14 4.51
N THR A 12 -58.52 -8.22 4.21
CA THR A 12 -58.92 -8.63 2.87
C THR A 12 -60.32 -8.10 2.56
N ARG A 13 -60.54 -7.60 1.34
CA ARG A 13 -61.87 -7.31 0.80
C ARG A 13 -62.23 -8.32 -0.28
N ASP A 14 -63.51 -8.62 -0.38
CA ASP A 14 -64.04 -9.64 -1.31
C ASP A 14 -63.79 -9.28 -2.79
N ASP A 15 -63.56 -8.00 -3.09
CA ASP A 15 -63.17 -7.46 -4.40
C ASP A 15 -61.72 -7.80 -4.83
N GLY A 16 -61.03 -8.71 -4.13
CA GLY A 16 -59.63 -9.08 -4.44
C GLY A 16 -58.58 -8.01 -4.09
N THR A 17 -58.92 -7.10 -3.18
CA THR A 17 -58.00 -6.05 -2.70
C THR A 17 -57.73 -6.17 -1.19
N TRP A 18 -56.55 -5.72 -0.78
CA TRP A 18 -56.08 -5.74 0.60
C TRP A 18 -55.88 -4.33 1.11
N THR A 19 -56.33 -4.03 2.32
CA THR A 19 -55.96 -2.77 2.98
C THR A 19 -54.64 -2.95 3.73
N TRP A 20 -53.80 -1.93 3.72
CA TRP A 20 -52.50 -1.94 4.41
C TRP A 20 -52.29 -0.67 5.23
N ARG A 21 -51.41 -0.76 6.24
CA ARG A 21 -50.89 0.36 7.02
C ARG A 21 -49.37 0.39 6.93
N ALA A 22 -48.73 1.54 7.16
CA ALA A 22 -47.28 1.54 7.38
C ALA A 22 -46.99 0.75 8.68
N ALA A 23 -45.94 -0.07 8.72
CA ALA A 23 -45.65 -0.94 9.85
C ALA A 23 -45.58 -0.12 11.16
N GLY A 24 -46.38 -0.51 12.16
CA GLY A 24 -46.51 0.19 13.45
C GLY A 24 -47.44 1.42 13.48
N ALA A 25 -48.12 1.77 12.38
CA ALA A 25 -49.12 2.85 12.37
C ALA A 25 -50.48 2.41 12.95
N LYS A 26 -51.28 3.36 13.46
CA LYS A 26 -52.63 3.08 14.02
C LYS A 26 -53.79 3.10 13.01
N VAL A 27 -53.58 3.64 11.80
CA VAL A 27 -54.63 3.85 10.79
C VAL A 27 -54.16 3.25 9.45
N PRO A 28 -55.01 2.53 8.68
CA PRO A 28 -54.68 2.09 7.33
C PRO A 28 -54.36 3.27 6.41
N LYS A 29 -53.39 3.09 5.52
CA LYS A 29 -52.83 4.15 4.65
C LYS A 29 -53.01 3.89 3.15
N GLY A 30 -53.51 2.74 2.74
CA GLY A 30 -53.81 2.47 1.34
C GLY A 30 -54.44 1.12 1.07
N VAL A 31 -54.65 0.87 -0.22
CA VAL A 31 -55.16 -0.37 -0.79
C VAL A 31 -54.06 -0.99 -1.67
N LEU A 32 -54.05 -2.32 -1.78
CA LEU A 32 -53.11 -3.13 -2.55
C LEU A 32 -53.90 -4.20 -3.31
N VAL A 33 -53.50 -4.52 -4.54
CA VAL A 33 -54.13 -5.59 -5.34
C VAL A 33 -53.55 -6.96 -4.94
N ALA A 34 -54.39 -7.97 -4.73
CA ALA A 34 -53.94 -9.29 -4.26
C ALA A 34 -52.93 -9.98 -5.20
N THR A 35 -52.93 -9.67 -6.50
CA THR A 35 -51.99 -10.22 -7.49
C THR A 35 -50.53 -9.81 -7.29
N LEU A 36 -50.27 -8.75 -6.51
CA LEU A 36 -48.91 -8.32 -6.15
C LEU A 36 -48.38 -9.03 -4.90
N LEU A 37 -49.22 -9.76 -4.17
CA LEU A 37 -48.83 -10.45 -2.93
C LEU A 37 -48.25 -11.84 -3.22
N PRO A 38 -47.27 -12.30 -2.45
CA PRO A 38 -46.89 -13.71 -2.40
C PRO A 38 -48.07 -14.60 -2.03
N ASN A 39 -48.15 -15.79 -2.63
CA ASN A 39 -49.27 -16.74 -2.54
C ASN A 39 -49.66 -17.21 -1.12
N GLU A 40 -48.87 -16.90 -0.09
CA GLU A 40 -49.08 -17.31 1.31
C GLU A 40 -49.31 -16.13 2.28
N SER A 41 -49.53 -14.92 1.78
CA SER A 41 -49.67 -13.71 2.60
C SER A 41 -50.92 -13.73 3.51
N LYS A 42 -50.77 -13.28 4.75
CA LYS A 42 -51.80 -13.24 5.80
C LYS A 42 -51.98 -11.84 6.38
N ILE A 43 -53.12 -11.63 7.03
CA ILE A 43 -53.37 -10.42 7.83
C ILE A 43 -52.35 -10.38 8.98
N GLY A 44 -51.65 -9.24 9.13
CA GLY A 44 -50.55 -9.03 10.07
C GLY A 44 -49.14 -9.18 9.46
N ASP A 45 -49.01 -9.66 8.23
CA ASP A 45 -47.69 -9.79 7.59
C ASP A 45 -47.08 -8.42 7.29
N VAL A 46 -45.81 -8.24 7.68
CA VAL A 46 -45.03 -7.04 7.40
C VAL A 46 -44.19 -7.24 6.13
N LEU A 47 -44.55 -6.54 5.06
CA LEU A 47 -43.95 -6.66 3.73
C LEU A 47 -43.25 -5.35 3.34
N LYS A 48 -42.09 -5.47 2.70
CA LYS A 48 -41.42 -4.33 2.09
C LYS A 48 -41.95 -4.12 0.67
N ILE A 49 -42.42 -2.92 0.37
CA ILE A 49 -42.98 -2.56 -0.94
C ILE A 49 -42.22 -1.41 -1.58
N GLU A 50 -42.36 -1.31 -2.90
CA GLU A 50 -42.05 -0.10 -3.66
C GLU A 50 -43.37 0.55 -4.11
N ALA A 51 -43.57 1.81 -3.73
CA ALA A 51 -44.79 2.57 -3.99
C ALA A 51 -44.46 3.94 -4.57
N ASP A 52 -45.30 4.46 -5.45
CA ASP A 52 -45.25 5.87 -5.85
C ASP A 52 -46.23 6.71 -5.02
N PHE A 53 -45.91 8.01 -4.93
CA PHE A 53 -46.60 9.01 -4.13
C PHE A 53 -47.01 10.15 -5.06
N ASP A 54 -48.24 10.06 -5.58
CA ASP A 54 -48.85 11.06 -6.43
C ASP A 54 -49.82 11.93 -5.64
N ILE A 55 -50.34 12.99 -6.27
CA ILE A 55 -51.29 13.92 -5.65
C ILE A 55 -52.58 13.20 -5.24
N ASP A 56 -52.98 12.17 -5.98
CA ASP A 56 -54.21 11.40 -5.78
C ASP A 56 -54.06 10.23 -4.78
N GLY A 57 -52.85 9.93 -4.30
CA GLY A 57 -52.63 8.90 -3.27
C GLY A 57 -51.33 8.10 -3.40
N ILE A 58 -51.27 7.00 -2.65
CA ILE A 58 -50.12 6.07 -2.63
C ILE A 58 -50.47 4.84 -3.46
N THR A 59 -49.79 4.65 -4.58
CA THR A 59 -49.96 3.50 -5.47
C THR A 59 -48.83 2.50 -5.26
N VAL A 60 -49.16 1.24 -4.95
CA VAL A 60 -48.14 0.20 -4.73
C VAL A 60 -47.78 -0.45 -6.06
N LEU A 61 -46.50 -0.38 -6.44
CA LEU A 61 -45.99 -0.89 -7.72
C LEU A 61 -45.52 -2.35 -7.62
N SER A 62 -44.85 -2.73 -6.53
CA SER A 62 -44.39 -4.12 -6.32
C SER A 62 -44.10 -4.45 -4.86
N VAL A 63 -44.17 -5.74 -4.53
CA VAL A 63 -43.75 -6.31 -3.23
C VAL A 63 -42.34 -6.88 -3.36
N ILE A 64 -41.43 -6.44 -2.50
CA ILE A 64 -40.04 -6.88 -2.45
C ILE A 64 -39.93 -8.02 -1.43
N THR A 65 -40.01 -9.26 -1.91
CA THR A 65 -39.77 -10.45 -1.07
C THR A 65 -38.32 -10.46 -0.58
N GLN A 66 -38.09 -10.08 0.68
CA GLN A 66 -36.79 -10.30 1.30
C GLN A 66 -36.60 -11.78 1.55
N ARG A 67 -35.63 -12.42 0.89
CA ARG A 67 -35.15 -13.74 1.34
C ARG A 67 -34.70 -13.60 2.79
N ASP A 68 -35.11 -14.55 3.62
CA ASP A 68 -34.63 -14.63 5.00
C ASP A 68 -33.11 -14.60 5.04
N LYS A 69 -32.58 -13.80 5.97
CA LYS A 69 -31.15 -13.81 6.25
C LYS A 69 -30.84 -15.17 6.87
N SER A 70 -30.36 -16.09 6.05
CA SER A 70 -29.95 -17.44 6.48
C SER A 70 -29.15 -17.33 7.77
N GLN A 71 -29.66 -17.94 8.85
CA GLN A 71 -28.97 -17.94 10.13
C GLN A 71 -27.57 -18.49 9.89
N LYS A 72 -26.55 -17.78 10.39
CA LYS A 72 -25.15 -18.19 10.21
C LYS A 72 -24.97 -19.53 10.90
N ALA A 73 -24.87 -20.60 10.13
CA ALA A 73 -24.59 -21.94 10.63
C ALA A 73 -23.23 -21.92 11.35
N THR A 74 -23.27 -21.85 12.68
CA THR A 74 -22.09 -21.74 13.55
C THR A 74 -21.50 -23.13 13.86
N LEU A 75 -22.09 -24.19 13.29
CA LEU A 75 -21.68 -25.58 13.47
C LEU A 75 -21.60 -26.25 12.09
N LEU A 76 -20.41 -26.71 11.71
CA LEU A 76 -20.24 -27.67 10.61
C LEU A 76 -20.40 -29.07 11.21
N GLN A 77 -21.56 -29.68 11.03
CA GLN A 77 -21.76 -31.09 11.37
C GLN A 77 -21.12 -31.95 10.27
N MET A 78 -20.10 -32.73 10.64
CA MET A 78 -19.39 -33.62 9.73
C MET A 78 -20.20 -34.90 9.56
N ILE A 79 -20.79 -35.09 8.39
CA ILE A 79 -21.58 -36.28 8.04
C ILE A 79 -20.64 -37.29 7.36
N ASP A 80 -20.10 -38.21 8.17
CA ASP A 80 -19.34 -39.37 7.69
C ASP A 80 -19.67 -40.59 8.57
N ASP A 81 -20.68 -41.39 8.17
CA ASP A 81 -21.12 -42.60 8.86
C ASP A 81 -20.19 -43.81 8.61
N LYS A 82 -18.88 -43.58 8.61
CA LYS A 82 -17.86 -44.63 8.41
C LYS A 82 -16.95 -44.71 9.64
N PRO A 83 -16.79 -45.89 10.28
CA PRO A 83 -15.92 -46.02 11.43
C PRO A 83 -14.48 -45.68 11.05
N PHE A 84 -13.88 -44.72 11.77
CA PHE A 84 -12.52 -44.28 11.55
C PHE A 84 -11.51 -45.41 11.81
N VAL A 85 -10.95 -45.97 10.73
CA VAL A 85 -9.85 -46.95 10.81
C VAL A 85 -8.54 -46.17 10.87
N GLY A 86 -7.96 -46.07 12.08
CA GLY A 86 -6.69 -45.40 12.30
C GLY A 86 -5.50 -46.16 11.71
N VAL A 87 -5.18 -45.92 10.44
CA VAL A 87 -3.97 -46.47 9.79
C VAL A 87 -2.73 -45.76 10.33
N THR A 88 -2.08 -46.38 11.33
CA THR A 88 -0.79 -45.90 11.85
C THR A 88 0.38 -46.34 10.96
N GLU A 89 0.65 -45.59 9.89
CA GLU A 89 1.90 -45.76 9.15
C GLU A 89 3.10 -45.34 10.02
N LYS A 90 3.87 -46.32 10.50
CA LYS A 90 5.19 -46.07 11.09
C LYS A 90 6.20 -45.76 9.99
N LEU A 91 6.33 -44.49 9.64
CA LEU A 91 7.37 -44.02 8.72
C LEU A 91 8.76 -44.47 9.21
N ALA A 92 9.56 -45.08 8.33
CA ALA A 92 10.92 -45.48 8.65
C ALA A 92 11.79 -44.27 9.05
N LYS A 93 12.68 -44.44 10.03
CA LYS A 93 13.55 -43.38 10.54
C LYS A 93 14.51 -42.90 9.45
N LYS A 94 14.21 -41.75 8.84
CA LYS A 94 15.11 -41.03 7.91
C LYS A 94 16.39 -40.64 8.66
N SER A 95 17.55 -41.09 8.17
CA SER A 95 18.84 -40.62 8.69
C SER A 95 18.94 -39.09 8.53
N ARG A 96 19.48 -38.43 9.56
CA ARG A 96 19.73 -36.98 9.58
C ARG A 96 21.23 -36.72 9.54
N ASP A 97 21.79 -36.71 8.34
CA ASP A 97 23.07 -36.06 8.07
C ASP A 97 23.04 -35.42 6.68
N ASP A 98 22.49 -34.19 6.61
CA ASP A 98 23.07 -33.16 5.74
C ASP A 98 22.51 -31.76 6.06
N LYS A 99 23.19 -31.02 6.94
CA LYS A 99 23.16 -29.54 6.92
C LYS A 99 24.35 -28.95 7.68
N PRO A 100 25.25 -28.19 7.02
CA PRO A 100 26.46 -27.69 7.66
C PRO A 100 26.14 -26.65 8.75
N ARG A 101 26.64 -26.89 9.96
CA ARG A 101 26.53 -25.95 11.08
C ARG A 101 27.45 -24.75 10.87
N ARG A 102 26.85 -23.56 10.82
CA ARG A 102 27.53 -22.26 10.79
C ARG A 102 28.26 -22.02 12.11
N GLY A 103 29.56 -22.33 12.14
CA GLY A 103 30.40 -22.19 13.32
C GLY A 103 30.43 -20.75 13.86
N LYS A 104 30.08 -20.59 15.13
CA LYS A 104 30.25 -19.34 15.88
C LYS A 104 30.54 -19.65 17.35
N GLN A 105 31.80 -19.89 17.69
CA GLN A 105 32.30 -19.76 19.06
C GLN A 105 33.82 -19.55 19.08
N GLY A 106 34.27 -18.87 20.14
CA GLY A 106 35.64 -18.39 20.31
C GLY A 106 36.57 -19.37 21.06
N PRO A 107 37.59 -18.87 21.79
CA PRO A 107 38.86 -19.56 21.93
C PRO A 107 39.01 -20.41 23.20
N ARG A 108 39.82 -21.48 23.07
CA ARG A 108 40.70 -22.18 24.04
C ARG A 108 41.29 -23.38 23.28
N THR A 109 42.60 -23.39 22.99
CA THR A 109 43.71 -23.93 23.83
C THR A 109 43.62 -25.44 24.10
N ASP A 110 44.80 -26.07 24.20
CA ASP A 110 45.05 -27.38 24.82
C ASP A 110 44.82 -28.67 23.99
N ARG A 111 45.77 -28.97 23.07
CA ARG A 111 46.44 -30.29 22.96
C ARG A 111 47.66 -30.26 21.99
N PRO A 112 48.59 -31.24 22.04
CA PRO A 112 50.02 -30.94 22.08
C PRO A 112 50.77 -31.19 20.77
N ASP A 113 52.05 -30.80 20.77
CA ASP A 113 52.97 -30.92 19.65
C ASP A 113 53.12 -32.34 19.10
N ARG A 114 53.29 -32.41 17.78
CA ARG A 114 53.72 -33.62 17.07
C ARG A 114 54.79 -33.26 16.04
N GLU A 115 55.84 -34.08 16.03
CA GLU A 115 57.16 -33.76 15.50
C GLU A 115 57.21 -33.44 13.98
N PRO A 116 58.25 -32.72 13.52
CA PRO A 116 58.37 -32.31 12.12
C PRO A 116 58.72 -33.51 11.23
N ARG A 117 57.96 -33.71 10.15
CA ARG A 117 58.29 -34.69 9.10
C ARG A 117 59.02 -34.00 7.95
N GLU A 118 60.12 -34.60 7.52
CA GLU A 118 61.10 -34.06 6.57
C GLU A 118 60.54 -33.62 5.21
N PRO A 119 61.18 -32.64 4.55
CA PRO A 119 60.70 -32.09 3.28
C PRO A 119 61.03 -33.04 2.11
N ARG A 120 59.99 -33.57 1.45
CA ARG A 120 60.16 -34.27 0.18
C ARG A 120 60.28 -33.26 -0.96
N ALA A 121 61.42 -33.28 -1.65
CA ALA A 121 61.68 -32.50 -2.84
C ALA A 121 60.80 -32.93 -4.05
N ASP A 122 60.96 -32.21 -5.16
CA ASP A 122 60.36 -32.44 -6.47
C ASP A 122 58.87 -32.13 -6.63
N ARG A 123 58.59 -30.83 -6.76
CA ARG A 123 57.52 -30.35 -7.63
C ARG A 123 58.03 -29.17 -8.48
N PRO A 124 57.97 -29.22 -9.82
CA PRO A 124 58.48 -28.14 -10.65
C PRO A 124 57.67 -26.86 -10.42
N VAL A 125 58.41 -25.75 -10.32
CA VAL A 125 57.84 -24.41 -10.15
C VAL A 125 57.04 -24.05 -11.41
N ARG A 126 55.76 -23.75 -11.23
CA ARG A 126 54.92 -23.23 -12.32
C ARG A 126 55.28 -21.76 -12.55
N GLU A 127 55.75 -21.45 -13.74
CA GLU A 127 56.20 -20.10 -14.11
C GLU A 127 55.13 -19.01 -13.89
N PRO A 128 55.53 -17.77 -13.60
CA PRO A 128 54.61 -16.63 -13.49
C PRO A 128 53.83 -16.44 -14.79
N ARG A 129 52.50 -16.53 -14.69
CA ARG A 129 51.59 -16.37 -15.82
C ARG A 129 51.72 -14.97 -16.43
N GLU A 130 52.09 -14.92 -17.71
CA GLU A 130 52.21 -13.68 -18.48
C GLU A 130 50.99 -12.74 -18.38
N PRO A 131 51.20 -11.42 -18.47
CA PRO A 131 50.12 -10.44 -18.42
C PRO A 131 49.15 -10.67 -19.60
N ARG A 132 47.89 -10.93 -19.24
CA ARG A 132 46.80 -11.22 -20.16
C ARG A 132 46.63 -10.06 -21.16
N VAL A 133 46.89 -10.34 -22.45
CA VAL A 133 46.63 -9.40 -23.55
C VAL A 133 45.25 -8.75 -23.43
N PRO A 134 45.13 -7.42 -23.67
CA PRO A 134 43.85 -6.74 -23.69
C PRO A 134 42.91 -7.44 -24.67
N ARG A 135 41.74 -7.86 -24.17
CA ARG A 135 40.74 -8.51 -25.01
C ARG A 135 40.21 -7.48 -25.99
N GLU A 136 40.40 -7.73 -27.29
CA GLU A 136 39.86 -6.87 -28.35
C GLU A 136 38.39 -6.53 -28.10
N PRO A 137 37.96 -5.29 -28.37
CA PRO A 137 36.57 -4.91 -28.23
C PRO A 137 35.74 -5.83 -29.13
N ARG A 138 34.76 -6.51 -28.52
CA ARG A 138 33.79 -7.31 -29.29
C ARG A 138 33.19 -6.40 -30.36
N ALA A 139 33.31 -6.84 -31.62
CA ALA A 139 32.72 -6.17 -32.77
C ALA A 139 31.31 -5.65 -32.43
N ASP A 140 31.08 -4.36 -32.70
CA ASP A 140 29.84 -3.69 -32.32
C ASP A 140 28.65 -4.49 -32.83
N ARG A 141 27.81 -4.91 -31.88
CA ARG A 141 26.50 -5.45 -32.21
C ARG A 141 25.78 -4.34 -32.95
N LYS A 142 25.60 -4.51 -34.27
CA LYS A 142 24.87 -3.63 -35.18
C LYS A 142 23.80 -2.87 -34.39
N SER A 143 24.06 -1.59 -34.12
CA SER A 143 23.21 -0.80 -33.23
C SER A 143 21.82 -0.75 -33.82
N PHE A 144 20.92 -1.58 -33.28
CA PHE A 144 19.50 -1.43 -33.53
C PHE A 144 19.12 0.01 -33.19
N PRO A 145 18.37 0.72 -34.06
CA PRO A 145 17.91 2.06 -33.71
C PRO A 145 17.19 1.98 -32.35
N PRO A 146 17.51 2.86 -31.40
CA PRO A 146 16.98 2.76 -30.05
C PRO A 146 15.45 2.79 -30.13
N THR A 147 14.80 1.75 -29.60
CA THR A 147 13.34 1.64 -29.64
C THR A 147 12.74 2.93 -29.06
N PRO A 148 11.93 3.69 -29.81
CA PRO A 148 11.48 5.03 -29.40
C PRO A 148 10.93 5.01 -27.97
N GLU A 149 11.46 5.88 -27.10
CA GLU A 149 11.22 5.80 -25.65
C GLU A 149 9.88 6.41 -25.27
N VAL A 150 8.93 5.57 -24.85
CA VAL A 150 7.71 6.05 -24.17
C VAL A 150 8.12 6.62 -22.82
N PRO A 151 7.68 7.85 -22.45
CA PRO A 151 8.09 8.53 -21.23
C PRO A 151 7.99 7.64 -19.98
N LYS A 152 8.94 7.84 -19.07
CA LYS A 152 9.00 7.15 -17.77
C LYS A 152 8.81 8.22 -16.71
N ARG A 153 7.63 8.23 -16.08
CA ARG A 153 7.32 9.17 -14.99
C ARG A 153 8.25 8.92 -13.79
N PRO A 154 8.65 9.97 -13.04
CA PRO A 154 9.45 9.80 -11.84
C PRO A 154 8.70 8.95 -10.80
N ILE A 155 9.42 8.14 -10.04
CA ILE A 155 8.82 7.31 -8.99
C ILE A 155 8.36 8.23 -7.85
N ALA A 156 7.07 8.19 -7.52
CA ALA A 156 6.49 8.97 -6.44
C ALA A 156 7.20 8.71 -5.08
N LYS A 157 7.36 9.77 -4.28
CA LYS A 157 7.95 9.71 -2.94
C LYS A 157 7.00 8.96 -1.99
N ARG A 158 7.59 8.16 -1.11
CA ARG A 158 6.86 7.54 0.03
C ARG A 158 6.81 8.51 1.20
N LEU A 159 5.70 8.51 1.92
CA LEU A 159 5.50 9.34 3.11
C LEU A 159 6.54 9.05 4.19
N LYS A 160 7.12 10.11 4.75
CA LYS A 160 8.01 10.06 5.91
C LYS A 160 7.45 10.96 7.01
N PRO A 161 6.55 10.46 7.87
CA PRO A 161 5.97 11.27 8.94
C PRO A 161 7.05 11.74 9.91
N LYS A 162 6.87 12.96 10.42
CA LYS A 162 7.67 13.48 11.54
C LYS A 162 7.18 12.83 12.85
N ARG A 163 7.69 13.32 13.98
CA ARG A 163 7.26 12.89 15.33
C ARG A 163 7.06 14.10 16.25
N ALA A 164 6.81 15.28 15.69
CA ALA A 164 6.72 16.52 16.44
C ALA A 164 5.55 16.47 17.43
N HIS A 165 4.33 16.26 16.91
CA HIS A 165 3.11 16.18 17.72
C HIS A 165 3.15 15.01 18.71
N ARG A 166 3.58 13.83 18.26
CA ARG A 166 3.76 12.67 19.14
C ARG A 166 4.74 12.95 20.28
N SER A 167 5.87 13.60 19.99
CA SER A 167 6.88 13.92 21.01
C SER A 167 6.38 14.97 22.00
N ALA A 168 5.61 15.97 21.54
CA ALA A 168 4.99 16.96 22.41
C ALA A 168 3.98 16.34 23.39
N VAL A 169 3.13 15.41 22.93
CA VAL A 169 2.18 14.70 23.81
C VAL A 169 2.92 13.76 24.78
N LEU A 170 3.99 13.07 24.34
CA LEU A 170 4.79 12.26 25.26
C LEU A 170 5.55 13.10 26.30
N ALA A 171 5.99 14.31 25.94
CA ALA A 171 6.67 15.24 26.85
C ALA A 171 5.72 15.81 27.91
N SER A 172 4.47 16.13 27.56
CA SER A 172 3.49 16.66 28.53
C SER A 172 2.94 15.62 29.51
N LEU A 173 3.08 14.33 29.21
CA LEU A 173 2.71 13.25 30.13
C LEU A 173 3.71 13.10 31.30
N PRO A 174 3.24 12.81 32.53
CA PRO A 174 4.09 12.42 33.65
C PRO A 174 4.97 11.22 33.30
N VAL A 175 6.20 11.18 33.84
CA VAL A 175 7.23 10.19 33.46
C VAL A 175 6.76 8.74 33.58
N GLU A 176 6.01 8.42 34.64
CA GLU A 176 5.41 7.10 34.88
C GLU A 176 4.46 6.65 33.77
N GLN A 177 3.71 7.60 33.18
CA GLN A 177 2.71 7.33 32.14
C GLN A 177 3.35 7.17 30.76
N ARG A 178 4.57 7.70 30.54
CA ARG A 178 5.26 7.66 29.22
C ARG A 178 5.52 6.24 28.75
N ALA A 179 5.97 5.34 29.62
CA ALA A 179 6.21 3.95 29.25
C ALA A 179 4.92 3.22 28.82
N VAL A 180 3.79 3.51 29.47
CA VAL A 180 2.47 2.98 29.12
C VAL A 180 2.00 3.57 27.78
N ALA A 181 2.17 4.88 27.59
CA ALA A 181 1.82 5.61 26.38
C ALA A 181 2.60 5.14 25.14
N GLU A 182 3.92 4.97 25.26
CA GLU A 182 4.76 4.40 24.19
C GLU A 182 4.37 2.96 23.84
N ARG A 183 4.00 2.16 24.85
CA ARG A 183 3.52 0.79 24.63
C ARG A 183 2.15 0.78 23.94
N ALA A 184 1.26 1.70 24.30
CA ALA A 184 -0.05 1.88 23.69
C ALA A 184 0.06 2.38 22.23
N LEU A 185 1.03 3.24 21.91
CA LEU A 185 1.35 3.60 20.52
C LEU A 185 1.79 2.39 19.69
N ALA A 186 2.65 1.54 20.23
CA ALA A 186 3.25 0.42 19.49
C ALA A 186 2.25 -0.67 19.08
N GLY A 187 1.15 -0.87 19.82
CA GLY A 187 0.17 -1.91 19.50
C GLY A 187 -1.18 -1.83 20.23
N GLY A 188 -1.58 -0.62 20.64
CA GLY A 188 -2.86 -0.36 21.32
C GLY A 188 -2.97 -1.01 22.71
N LEU A 189 -4.20 -1.06 23.23
CA LEU A 189 -4.52 -1.65 24.52
C LEU A 189 -4.12 -3.14 24.64
N ALA A 190 -4.11 -3.88 23.52
CA ALA A 190 -3.64 -5.26 23.50
C ALA A 190 -2.15 -5.37 23.86
N ALA A 191 -1.29 -4.54 23.24
CA ALA A 191 0.15 -4.54 23.53
C ALA A 191 0.49 -4.07 24.96
N VAL A 192 -0.38 -3.27 25.60
CA VAL A 192 -0.31 -2.90 27.02
C VAL A 192 -0.69 -4.11 27.89
N ARG A 193 -1.84 -4.75 27.65
CA ARG A 193 -2.27 -5.96 28.37
C ARG A 193 -1.24 -7.08 28.28
N ASP A 194 -0.67 -7.31 27.10
CA ASP A 194 0.35 -8.35 26.89
C ASP A 194 1.71 -8.01 27.49
N ALA A 195 2.03 -6.71 27.66
CA ALA A 195 3.20 -6.30 28.43
C ALA A 195 3.01 -6.57 29.93
N ILE A 196 1.86 -6.18 30.48
CA ILE A 196 1.52 -6.40 31.90
C ILE A 196 1.48 -7.90 32.21
N LYS A 197 0.89 -8.73 31.34
CA LYS A 197 0.91 -10.20 31.50
C LYS A 197 2.33 -10.78 31.56
N LYS A 198 3.25 -10.28 30.72
CA LYS A 198 4.66 -10.72 30.72
C LYS A 198 5.36 -10.27 32.00
N GLN A 199 5.20 -9.01 32.38
CA GLN A 199 5.76 -8.44 33.60
C GLN A 199 5.25 -9.16 34.86
N ASN A 200 3.96 -9.47 34.96
CA ASN A 200 3.41 -10.23 36.09
C ASN A 200 3.88 -11.69 36.10
N ALA A 201 4.14 -12.29 34.93
CA ALA A 201 4.75 -13.62 34.84
C ALA A 201 6.24 -13.62 35.25
N GLU A 202 6.93 -12.48 35.12
CA GLU A 202 8.30 -12.28 35.61
C GLU A 202 8.30 -12.01 37.12
N LEU A 203 7.47 -11.07 37.61
CA LEU A 203 7.31 -10.77 39.03
C LEU A 203 6.89 -12.00 39.85
N ARG A 204 5.99 -12.84 39.33
CA ARG A 204 5.62 -14.14 39.95
C ARG A 204 6.81 -15.10 40.09
N LYS A 205 7.76 -15.11 39.13
CA LYS A 205 8.98 -15.92 39.23
C LYS A 205 9.98 -15.34 40.24
N GLU A 206 10.00 -14.02 40.38
CA GLU A 206 10.84 -13.31 41.36
C GLU A 206 10.24 -13.26 42.77
N GLY A 207 9.05 -13.84 43.00
CA GLY A 207 8.34 -13.81 44.29
C GLY A 207 7.82 -12.42 44.68
N LYS A 208 7.76 -11.47 43.74
CA LYS A 208 7.32 -10.09 43.95
C LYS A 208 5.80 -9.95 43.73
N PRO A 209 5.14 -8.96 44.36
CA PRO A 209 3.71 -8.72 44.15
C PRO A 209 3.41 -8.34 42.69
N GLU A 210 2.27 -8.81 42.18
CA GLU A 210 1.82 -8.55 40.81
C GLU A 210 1.29 -7.12 40.61
N VAL A 211 1.51 -6.56 39.43
CA VAL A 211 0.98 -5.24 39.06
C VAL A 211 -0.49 -5.37 38.66
N LYS A 212 -1.37 -4.55 39.25
CA LYS A 212 -2.80 -4.51 38.90
C LYS A 212 -2.96 -3.97 37.47
N ALA A 213 -3.50 -4.80 36.58
CA ALA A 213 -3.57 -4.47 35.15
C ALA A 213 -4.58 -3.36 34.83
N ASP A 214 -5.70 -3.30 35.56
CA ASP A 214 -6.86 -2.48 35.18
C ASP A 214 -6.56 -0.98 35.20
N GLY A 215 -5.82 -0.49 36.20
CA GLY A 215 -5.42 0.91 36.28
C GLY A 215 -4.52 1.35 35.11
N LEU A 216 -3.56 0.51 34.72
CA LEU A 216 -2.67 0.78 33.57
C LEU A 216 -3.42 0.69 32.23
N VAL A 217 -4.40 -0.21 32.13
CA VAL A 217 -5.25 -0.35 30.93
C VAL A 217 -6.23 0.82 30.81
N SER A 218 -6.78 1.32 31.92
CA SER A 218 -7.62 2.54 31.94
C SER A 218 -6.80 3.75 31.51
N MET A 219 -5.65 3.99 32.15
CA MET A 219 -4.73 5.08 31.79
C MET A 219 -4.32 5.03 30.31
N ALA A 220 -4.02 3.84 29.77
CA ALA A 220 -3.74 3.68 28.35
C ALA A 220 -4.95 4.04 27.46
N SER A 221 -6.18 3.73 27.91
CA SER A 221 -7.42 4.07 27.20
C SER A 221 -7.65 5.58 27.14
N ASP A 222 -7.33 6.31 28.21
CA ASP A 222 -7.54 7.75 28.32
C ASP A 222 -6.51 8.55 27.50
N ILE A 223 -5.27 8.07 27.43
CA ILE A 223 -4.17 8.73 26.70
C ILE A 223 -4.23 8.43 25.19
N LEU A 224 -4.70 7.25 24.78
CA LEU A 224 -4.68 6.78 23.39
C LEU A 224 -5.34 7.74 22.37
N PRO A 225 -6.52 8.33 22.60
CA PRO A 225 -7.15 9.26 21.66
C PRO A 225 -6.24 10.45 21.30
N LYS A 226 -5.64 11.11 22.31
CA LYS A 226 -4.72 12.25 22.10
C LYS A 226 -3.49 11.84 21.28
N LEU A 227 -2.94 10.65 21.56
CA LEU A 227 -1.81 10.11 20.82
C LEU A 227 -2.18 9.75 19.38
N ARG A 228 -3.40 9.27 19.11
CA ARG A 228 -3.87 8.95 17.75
C ARG A 228 -4.06 10.20 16.89
N VAL A 229 -4.60 11.27 17.46
CA VAL A 229 -4.65 12.60 16.82
C VAL A 229 -3.23 13.06 16.47
N ALA A 230 -2.32 13.04 17.44
CA ALA A 230 -0.93 13.44 17.22
C ALA A 230 -0.20 12.60 16.15
N GLU A 231 -0.40 11.27 16.14
CA GLU A 231 0.12 10.40 15.08
C GLU A 231 -0.44 10.71 13.69
N TRP A 232 -1.68 11.21 13.61
CA TRP A 232 -2.29 11.62 12.35
C TRP A 232 -1.77 12.98 11.90
N LEU A 233 -1.67 13.97 12.79
CA LEU A 233 -1.08 15.28 12.50
C LEU A 233 0.35 15.15 11.96
N ASP A 234 1.20 14.35 12.61
CA ASP A 234 2.57 14.03 12.17
C ASP A 234 2.66 13.45 10.74
N LYS A 235 1.60 12.77 10.26
CA LYS A 235 1.47 12.22 8.90
C LYS A 235 0.86 13.24 7.94
N ALA A 236 -0.13 13.99 8.40
CA ALA A 236 -0.89 14.96 7.61
C ALA A 236 -0.03 16.18 7.23
N GLU A 237 0.78 16.70 8.16
CA GLU A 237 1.76 17.75 7.87
C GLU A 237 2.85 17.27 6.92
N ALA A 238 3.38 16.05 7.12
CA ALA A 238 4.36 15.47 6.21
C ALA A 238 3.77 15.24 4.80
N ALA A 239 2.49 14.89 4.70
CA ALA A 239 1.78 14.79 3.43
C ALA A 239 1.55 16.15 2.77
N LYS A 240 1.24 17.20 3.55
CA LYS A 240 1.09 18.58 3.05
C LYS A 240 2.40 19.16 2.51
N LEU A 241 3.55 18.83 3.12
CA LEU A 241 4.87 19.30 2.69
C LEU A 241 5.36 18.68 1.37
N ASP A 242 5.10 17.39 1.13
CA ASP A 242 5.55 16.65 -0.07
C ASP A 242 4.42 16.42 -1.09
N ILE A 243 3.30 17.16 -0.98
CA ILE A 243 1.99 16.79 -1.54
C ILE A 243 2.03 16.44 -3.03
N GLU A 244 2.66 17.29 -3.85
CA GLU A 244 2.74 17.14 -5.32
C GLU A 244 3.53 15.90 -5.78
N LEU A 245 4.41 15.39 -4.93
CA LEU A 245 5.36 14.30 -5.21
C LEU A 245 5.03 13.03 -4.45
N LEU A 246 3.97 13.05 -3.61
CA LEU A 246 3.58 11.95 -2.75
C LEU A 246 2.85 10.84 -3.53
N ASP A 247 3.14 9.58 -3.18
CA ASP A 247 2.40 8.43 -3.68
C ASP A 247 0.90 8.52 -3.33
N LEU A 248 0.05 8.37 -4.34
CA LEU A 248 -1.41 8.31 -4.21
C LEU A 248 -1.87 7.27 -3.18
N ARG A 249 -1.13 6.16 -3.00
CA ARG A 249 -1.41 5.16 -1.95
C ARG A 249 -1.22 5.73 -0.55
N ASP A 250 -0.14 6.48 -0.32
CA ASP A 250 0.17 7.05 0.98
C ASP A 250 -0.78 8.21 1.29
N LEU A 251 -1.10 9.05 0.29
CA LEU A 251 -2.12 10.11 0.41
C LEU A 251 -3.51 9.54 0.78
N ARG A 252 -3.94 8.45 0.12
CA ARG A 252 -5.16 7.72 0.48
C ARG A 252 -5.13 7.20 1.92
N ALA A 253 -3.99 6.73 2.40
CA ALA A 253 -3.86 6.22 3.77
C ALA A 253 -3.94 7.32 4.83
N VAL A 254 -3.40 8.52 4.55
CA VAL A 254 -3.53 9.69 5.44
C VAL A 254 -4.96 10.22 5.46
N VAL A 255 -5.62 10.29 4.30
CA VAL A 255 -7.04 10.69 4.22
C VAL A 255 -7.95 9.68 4.90
N ALA A 256 -7.77 8.37 4.69
CA ALA A 256 -8.55 7.36 5.41
C ALA A 256 -8.32 7.41 6.94
N GLY A 257 -7.12 7.83 7.37
CA GLY A 257 -6.83 8.10 8.77
C GLY A 257 -7.50 9.35 9.33
N SER A 258 -7.97 10.28 8.49
CA SER A 258 -8.70 11.47 8.95
C SER A 258 -10.17 11.19 9.26
N ASP A 259 -10.69 10.06 8.79
CA ASP A 259 -12.04 9.54 9.09
C ASP A 259 -12.06 8.64 10.34
N ASP A 260 -10.93 8.49 11.07
CA ASP A 260 -10.89 7.81 12.37
C ASP A 260 -11.74 8.58 13.39
N PRO A 261 -12.68 7.95 14.13
CA PRO A 261 -13.54 8.62 15.11
C PRO A 261 -12.80 9.45 16.17
N MET A 262 -11.52 9.17 16.47
CA MET A 262 -10.72 9.98 17.38
C MET A 262 -10.18 11.25 16.72
N VAL A 263 -9.88 11.20 15.42
CA VAL A 263 -9.34 12.32 14.63
C VAL A 263 -10.45 13.28 14.22
N VAL A 264 -11.61 12.77 13.79
CA VAL A 264 -12.80 13.56 13.39
C VAL A 264 -13.37 14.42 14.52
N ARG A 265 -13.26 13.95 15.77
CA ARG A 265 -13.77 14.66 16.95
C ARG A 265 -12.97 15.90 17.30
N ASP A 266 -11.67 15.90 17.00
CA ASP A 266 -10.83 17.08 17.19
C ASP A 266 -11.19 18.15 16.15
N GLU A 267 -11.21 19.41 16.56
CA GLU A 267 -11.53 20.53 15.68
C GLU A 267 -10.30 20.98 14.88
N THR A 268 -9.11 20.84 15.47
CA THR A 268 -7.82 21.25 14.88
C THR A 268 -7.46 20.45 13.63
N THR A 269 -8.00 19.24 13.50
CA THR A 269 -7.73 18.31 12.40
C THR A 269 -8.58 18.59 11.16
N ARG A 270 -9.75 19.23 11.33
CA ARG A 270 -10.79 19.34 10.27
C ARG A 270 -10.32 20.10 9.04
N VAL A 271 -9.59 21.21 9.23
CA VAL A 271 -9.08 22.04 8.13
C VAL A 271 -8.08 21.24 7.29
N LEU A 272 -7.07 20.65 7.93
CA LEU A 272 -6.05 19.84 7.27
C LEU A 272 -6.63 18.57 6.62
N ALA A 273 -7.65 17.97 7.23
CA ALA A 273 -8.38 16.85 6.65
C ALA A 273 -9.16 17.26 5.38
N GLY A 274 -9.76 18.46 5.38
CA GLY A 274 -10.42 19.04 4.21
C GLY A 274 -9.47 19.30 3.05
N GLU A 275 -8.34 19.98 3.32
CA GLU A 275 -7.28 20.22 2.34
C GLU A 275 -6.77 18.91 1.71
N LEU A 276 -6.45 17.90 2.54
CA LEU A 276 -5.96 16.60 2.05
C LEU A 276 -7.02 15.83 1.26
N LYS A 277 -8.32 15.97 1.59
CA LYS A 277 -9.43 15.39 0.81
C LYS A 277 -9.59 16.06 -0.56
N ILE A 278 -9.35 17.36 -0.67
CA ILE A 278 -9.32 18.08 -1.96
C ILE A 278 -8.10 17.63 -2.78
N ALA A 279 -6.91 17.67 -2.18
CA ALA A 279 -5.67 17.26 -2.85
C ALA A 279 -5.71 15.80 -3.33
N LEU A 280 -6.34 14.89 -2.58
CA LEU A 280 -6.52 13.51 -3.01
C LEU A 280 -7.34 13.38 -4.29
N LYS A 281 -8.36 14.23 -4.50
CA LYS A 281 -9.14 14.25 -5.75
C LYS A 281 -8.27 14.72 -6.92
N VAL A 282 -7.59 15.86 -6.75
CA VAL A 282 -6.69 16.43 -7.76
C VAL A 282 -5.58 15.45 -8.13
N HIS A 283 -4.97 14.77 -7.16
CA HIS A 283 -3.98 13.73 -7.42
C HIS A 283 -4.56 12.49 -8.10
N GLN A 284 -5.78 12.08 -7.74
CA GLN A 284 -6.47 10.96 -8.38
C GLN A 284 -6.79 11.26 -9.86
N GLU A 285 -7.24 12.47 -10.18
CA GLU A 285 -7.51 12.92 -11.55
C GLU A 285 -6.20 13.07 -12.35
N LYS A 286 -5.17 13.66 -11.76
CA LYS A 286 -3.82 13.75 -12.33
C LYS A 286 -3.29 12.36 -12.68
N GLU A 287 -3.25 11.42 -11.74
CA GLU A 287 -2.77 10.05 -11.97
C GLU A 287 -3.64 9.30 -13.01
N MET A 288 -4.95 9.58 -13.09
CA MET A 288 -5.84 9.01 -14.11
C MET A 288 -5.49 9.50 -15.52
N ASN A 289 -5.34 10.82 -15.69
CA ASN A 289 -4.96 11.43 -16.97
C ASN A 289 -3.56 10.96 -17.38
N GLN A 290 -2.62 10.93 -16.44
CA GLN A 290 -1.26 10.45 -16.67
C GLN A 290 -1.20 8.98 -17.10
N TRP A 291 -2.04 8.11 -16.53
CA TRP A 291 -2.18 6.71 -16.94
C TRP A 291 -2.79 6.58 -18.36
N ILE A 292 -3.79 7.40 -18.68
CA ILE A 292 -4.39 7.47 -20.02
C ILE A 292 -3.35 7.93 -21.06
N ASP A 293 -2.57 8.96 -20.76
CA ASP A 293 -1.57 9.50 -21.68
C ASP A 293 -0.39 8.53 -21.86
N ASP A 294 0.03 7.82 -20.81
CA ASP A 294 1.04 6.76 -20.91
C ASP A 294 0.58 5.59 -21.80
N MET A 295 -0.73 5.31 -21.84
CA MET A 295 -1.32 4.34 -22.77
C MET A 295 -1.35 4.88 -24.20
N LYS A 296 -1.78 6.13 -24.42
CA LYS A 296 -1.77 6.79 -25.75
C LYS A 296 -0.37 6.78 -26.35
N SER A 297 0.63 7.28 -25.61
CA SER A 297 2.02 7.27 -26.08
C SER A 297 2.58 5.86 -26.25
N ALA A 298 2.10 4.86 -25.50
CA ALA A 298 2.48 3.47 -25.77
C ALA A 298 1.86 2.92 -27.07
N VAL A 299 0.68 3.38 -27.48
CA VAL A 299 0.04 3.03 -28.77
C VAL A 299 0.71 3.76 -29.94
N GLU A 300 0.93 5.08 -29.83
CA GLU A 300 1.64 5.90 -30.83
C GLU A 300 3.01 5.30 -31.17
N VAL A 301 3.74 4.87 -30.14
CA VAL A 301 5.09 4.30 -30.26
C VAL A 301 5.04 2.78 -30.56
N SER A 302 3.87 2.24 -30.92
CA SER A 302 3.64 0.83 -31.28
C SER A 302 4.10 -0.19 -30.23
N ARG A 303 4.18 0.21 -28.95
CA ARG A 303 4.58 -0.66 -27.82
C ARG A 303 3.37 -1.40 -27.24
N VAL A 304 2.70 -2.20 -28.09
CA VAL A 304 1.47 -2.96 -27.78
C VAL A 304 1.52 -3.69 -26.43
N VAL A 305 2.59 -4.44 -26.15
CA VAL A 305 2.75 -5.19 -24.88
C VAL A 305 2.80 -4.26 -23.65
N ARG A 306 3.31 -3.03 -23.78
CA ARG A 306 3.30 -2.02 -22.69
C ARG A 306 1.89 -1.43 -22.54
N ALA A 307 1.21 -1.09 -23.63
CA ALA A 307 -0.16 -0.58 -23.59
C ALA A 307 -1.13 -1.60 -22.95
N LEU A 308 -1.05 -2.87 -23.34
CA LEU A 308 -1.83 -3.95 -22.75
C LEU A 308 -1.57 -4.11 -21.25
N LYS A 309 -0.30 -4.07 -20.81
CA LYS A 309 0.04 -4.15 -19.38
C LYS A 309 -0.49 -2.95 -18.58
N LEU A 310 -0.32 -1.73 -19.11
CA LEU A 310 -0.87 -0.52 -18.49
C LEU A 310 -2.41 -0.60 -18.37
N SER A 311 -3.11 -1.13 -19.38
CA SER A 311 -4.58 -1.26 -19.34
C SER A 311 -5.09 -2.15 -18.20
N GLY A 312 -4.27 -3.10 -17.71
CA GLY A 312 -4.58 -3.97 -16.58
C GLY A 312 -4.22 -3.40 -15.20
N GLU A 313 -3.53 -2.26 -15.13
CA GLU A 313 -3.03 -1.64 -13.90
C GLU A 313 -3.61 -0.23 -13.67
N PRO A 314 -4.94 -0.06 -13.52
CA PRO A 314 -5.55 1.26 -13.32
C PRO A 314 -5.20 1.87 -11.94
N PRO A 315 -5.05 3.21 -11.83
CA PRO A 315 -4.76 3.89 -10.55
C PRO A 315 -5.81 3.68 -9.44
N LYS A 316 -7.02 3.25 -9.80
CA LYS A 316 -8.13 2.91 -8.90
C LYS A 316 -8.82 1.65 -9.44
N ALA A 317 -9.02 0.65 -8.59
CA ALA A 317 -9.77 -0.54 -8.95
C ALA A 317 -11.23 -0.20 -9.28
N GLY A 318 -11.82 -0.89 -10.26
CA GLY A 318 -13.21 -0.69 -10.69
C GLY A 318 -13.46 0.53 -11.57
N VAL A 319 -12.41 1.22 -12.04
CA VAL A 319 -12.54 2.26 -13.08
C VAL A 319 -12.91 1.63 -14.42
N LEU A 320 -13.90 2.20 -15.10
CA LEU A 320 -14.31 1.79 -16.44
C LEU A 320 -13.20 2.15 -17.44
N PHE A 321 -12.85 1.20 -18.32
CA PHE A 321 -11.83 1.42 -19.33
C PHE A 321 -12.39 2.25 -20.50
N PRO A 322 -11.72 3.33 -20.97
CA PRO A 322 -12.21 4.13 -22.09
C PRO A 322 -12.39 3.29 -23.36
N ALA A 323 -13.60 3.28 -23.93
CA ALA A 323 -13.95 2.39 -25.03
C ALA A 323 -13.13 2.65 -26.31
N GLU A 324 -12.88 3.91 -26.65
CA GLU A 324 -12.10 4.31 -27.84
C GLU A 324 -10.64 3.83 -27.76
N LEU A 325 -9.97 4.09 -26.63
CA LEU A 325 -8.62 3.58 -26.38
C LEU A 325 -8.60 2.05 -26.35
N GLY A 326 -9.68 1.43 -25.87
CA GLY A 326 -9.85 -0.02 -25.93
C GLY A 326 -9.85 -0.55 -27.36
N GLY A 327 -10.63 0.08 -28.25
CA GLY A 327 -10.64 -0.23 -29.67
C GLY A 327 -9.29 0.00 -30.34
N GLN A 328 -8.59 1.09 -30.03
CA GLN A 328 -7.25 1.38 -30.56
C GLN A 328 -6.21 0.33 -30.14
N ILE A 329 -6.14 0.00 -28.84
CA ILE A 329 -5.21 -1.01 -28.32
C ILE A 329 -5.60 -2.41 -28.83
N ALA A 330 -6.90 -2.73 -28.93
CA ALA A 330 -7.37 -4.01 -29.45
C ALA A 330 -7.05 -4.19 -30.93
N LYS A 331 -7.17 -3.13 -31.75
CA LYS A 331 -6.73 -3.11 -33.14
C LYS A 331 -5.22 -3.35 -33.23
N ALA A 332 -4.42 -2.53 -32.56
CA ALA A 332 -2.95 -2.67 -32.55
C ALA A 332 -2.48 -4.04 -32.01
N ALA A 333 -3.20 -4.64 -31.07
CA ALA A 333 -2.95 -6.00 -30.59
C ALA A 333 -3.33 -7.08 -31.60
N THR A 334 -4.40 -6.88 -32.38
CA THR A 334 -4.78 -7.79 -33.46
C THR A 334 -3.78 -7.71 -34.62
N ASP A 335 -3.37 -6.50 -35.01
CA ASP A 335 -2.34 -6.25 -36.02
C ASP A 335 -0.97 -6.85 -35.60
N SER A 336 -0.64 -6.81 -34.30
CA SER A 336 0.56 -7.44 -33.75
C SER A 336 0.47 -8.98 -33.63
N LEU A 337 -0.72 -9.57 -33.80
CA LEU A 337 -0.99 -11.01 -33.83
C LEU A 337 -1.25 -11.48 -35.27
N ALA A 338 -0.46 -10.97 -36.21
CA ALA A 338 -0.44 -11.42 -37.59
C ALA A 338 0.13 -12.86 -37.71
N SER A 339 -0.25 -13.56 -38.78
CA SER A 339 0.10 -14.98 -38.99
C SER A 339 1.58 -15.22 -39.31
N ASP A 340 2.28 -14.19 -39.79
CA ASP A 340 3.72 -14.15 -40.07
C ASP A 340 4.57 -13.76 -38.84
N ALA A 341 3.94 -13.26 -37.76
CA ALA A 341 4.65 -12.86 -36.56
C ALA A 341 5.19 -14.09 -35.78
N GLY A 342 6.47 -14.01 -35.39
CA GLY A 342 7.15 -15.10 -34.67
C GLY A 342 6.56 -15.41 -33.29
N ALA A 343 6.69 -16.68 -32.88
CA ALA A 343 6.09 -17.23 -31.65
C ALA A 343 6.37 -16.43 -30.38
N ASP A 344 7.59 -15.91 -30.18
CA ASP A 344 7.94 -15.12 -29.00
C ASP A 344 7.12 -13.82 -28.87
N ARG A 345 6.77 -13.20 -30.00
CA ARG A 345 5.89 -12.01 -30.01
C ARG A 345 4.48 -12.39 -29.61
N TRP A 346 3.97 -13.48 -30.18
CA TRP A 346 2.67 -14.05 -29.82
C TRP A 346 2.60 -14.34 -28.31
N ILE A 347 3.57 -15.06 -27.75
CA ILE A 347 3.65 -15.34 -26.31
C ILE A 347 3.60 -14.02 -25.49
N ALA A 348 4.45 -13.05 -25.81
CA ALA A 348 4.54 -11.79 -25.06
C ALA A 348 3.26 -10.94 -25.13
N VAL A 349 2.54 -10.96 -26.25
CA VAL A 349 1.25 -10.27 -26.42
C VAL A 349 0.15 -11.03 -25.68
N LEU A 350 0.05 -12.36 -25.81
CA LEU A 350 -0.95 -13.17 -25.13
C LEU A 350 -0.85 -13.08 -23.60
N GLU A 351 0.37 -13.08 -23.05
CA GLU A 351 0.58 -12.90 -21.60
C GLU A 351 0.13 -11.54 -21.08
N ALA A 352 0.25 -10.47 -21.88
CA ALA A 352 -0.25 -9.15 -21.53
C ALA A 352 -1.78 -9.05 -21.71
N LEU A 353 -2.28 -9.63 -22.80
CA LEU A 353 -3.69 -9.61 -23.17
C LEU A 353 -4.57 -10.36 -22.15
N ALA A 354 -4.13 -11.52 -21.65
CA ALA A 354 -4.91 -12.34 -20.73
C ALA A 354 -5.36 -11.61 -19.44
N PHE A 355 -4.58 -10.62 -18.99
CA PHE A 355 -4.86 -9.81 -17.79
C PHE A 355 -5.36 -8.40 -18.11
N SER A 356 -5.64 -8.10 -19.38
CA SER A 356 -6.21 -6.82 -19.82
C SER A 356 -7.75 -6.83 -19.76
N PRO A 357 -8.40 -5.67 -19.48
CA PRO A 357 -9.86 -5.54 -19.60
C PRO A 357 -10.37 -5.78 -21.03
N ILE A 358 -9.58 -5.45 -22.06
CA ILE A 358 -10.01 -5.52 -23.48
C ILE A 358 -9.80 -6.89 -24.13
N ARG A 359 -9.44 -7.91 -23.35
CA ARG A 359 -9.04 -9.23 -23.86
C ARG A 359 -10.07 -9.92 -24.76
N ALA A 360 -11.36 -9.62 -24.60
CA ALA A 360 -12.45 -10.17 -25.42
C ALA A 360 -12.62 -9.48 -26.78
N GLN A 361 -12.04 -8.28 -26.97
CA GLN A 361 -12.12 -7.51 -28.21
C GLN A 361 -11.08 -7.95 -29.24
N VAL A 362 -9.95 -8.52 -28.79
CA VAL A 362 -8.87 -9.00 -29.67
C VAL A 362 -9.22 -10.37 -30.25
N LYS A 363 -9.31 -10.42 -31.59
CA LYS A 363 -9.65 -11.60 -32.38
C LYS A 363 -8.72 -11.67 -33.59
N PRO A 364 -7.56 -12.35 -33.51
CA PRO A 364 -6.70 -12.55 -34.67
C PRO A 364 -7.39 -13.43 -35.71
N ALA A 365 -7.15 -13.16 -36.99
CA ALA A 365 -7.85 -13.82 -38.10
C ALA A 365 -7.43 -15.30 -38.31
N ALA A 366 -6.20 -15.65 -37.95
CA ALA A 366 -5.65 -16.99 -38.09
C ALA A 366 -4.62 -17.27 -36.97
N ALA A 367 -4.32 -18.56 -36.76
CA ALA A 367 -3.16 -18.98 -35.96
C ALA A 367 -1.84 -18.62 -36.69
N PRO A 368 -0.72 -18.43 -35.97
CA PRO A 368 0.57 -18.14 -36.59
C PRO A 368 1.11 -19.37 -37.31
N VAL A 369 1.82 -19.15 -38.43
CA VAL A 369 2.53 -20.22 -39.16
C VAL A 369 3.63 -20.83 -38.28
N ALA A 370 4.29 -19.99 -37.46
CA ALA A 370 5.31 -20.42 -36.51
C ALA A 370 4.73 -20.96 -35.20
N THR A 371 4.08 -22.13 -35.21
CA THR A 371 3.63 -22.79 -33.97
C THR A 371 4.76 -23.56 -33.28
N THR A 372 5.30 -22.99 -32.19
CA THR A 372 6.21 -23.71 -31.28
C THR A 372 5.43 -24.39 -30.15
N ASP A 373 6.02 -25.41 -29.53
CA ASP A 373 5.40 -26.07 -28.36
C ASP A 373 5.25 -25.11 -27.18
N SER A 374 6.24 -24.22 -26.96
CA SER A 374 6.15 -23.15 -25.96
C SER A 374 4.94 -22.23 -26.17
N LEU A 375 4.61 -21.89 -27.42
CA LEU A 375 3.42 -21.12 -27.74
C LEU A 375 2.15 -21.90 -27.38
N ARG A 376 2.05 -23.17 -27.78
CA ARG A 376 0.91 -24.05 -27.44
C ARG A 376 0.73 -24.22 -25.92
N GLU A 377 1.81 -24.38 -25.16
CA GLU A 377 1.77 -24.40 -23.69
C GLU A 377 1.23 -23.10 -23.10
N THR A 378 1.67 -21.94 -23.62
CA THR A 378 1.14 -20.65 -23.15
C THR A 378 -0.33 -20.45 -23.50
N VAL A 379 -0.78 -20.85 -24.70
CA VAL A 379 -2.20 -20.81 -25.07
C VAL A 379 -3.00 -21.73 -24.17
N LYS A 380 -2.57 -22.99 -23.97
CA LYS A 380 -3.25 -23.96 -23.08
C LYS A 380 -3.37 -23.44 -21.64
N ARG A 381 -2.33 -22.79 -21.11
CA ARG A 381 -2.36 -22.16 -19.78
C ARG A 381 -3.32 -20.96 -19.72
N LEU A 382 -3.33 -20.11 -20.74
CA LEU A 382 -4.14 -18.88 -20.79
C LEU A 382 -5.58 -19.11 -21.31
N ALA A 383 -5.90 -20.32 -21.78
CA ALA A 383 -7.19 -20.68 -22.35
C ALA A 383 -8.42 -20.29 -21.50
N PRO A 384 -8.42 -20.40 -20.14
CA PRO A 384 -9.53 -19.93 -19.31
C PRO A 384 -9.78 -18.41 -19.37
N LEU A 385 -8.78 -17.63 -19.79
CA LEU A 385 -8.87 -16.16 -19.91
C LEU A 385 -9.04 -15.70 -21.36
N LEU A 386 -8.60 -16.51 -22.34
CA LEU A 386 -8.60 -16.22 -23.78
C LEU A 386 -9.23 -17.37 -24.60
N PRO A 387 -10.50 -17.77 -24.33
CA PRO A 387 -11.11 -18.92 -24.98
C PRO A 387 -11.23 -18.76 -26.50
N GLN A 388 -11.46 -17.55 -26.99
CA GLN A 388 -11.55 -17.25 -28.41
C GLN A 388 -10.23 -17.44 -29.16
N ILE A 389 -9.09 -17.34 -28.47
CA ILE A 389 -7.77 -17.63 -29.04
C ILE A 389 -7.45 -19.12 -28.90
N ALA A 390 -7.81 -19.75 -27.78
CA ALA A 390 -7.66 -21.20 -27.61
C ALA A 390 -8.39 -21.99 -28.72
N ALA A 391 -9.58 -21.54 -29.12
CA ALA A 391 -10.32 -22.11 -30.26
C ALA A 391 -9.54 -22.10 -31.58
N LEU A 392 -8.76 -21.05 -31.88
CA LEU A 392 -7.92 -20.98 -33.09
C LEU A 392 -6.77 -22.00 -33.11
N PHE A 393 -6.38 -22.50 -31.92
CA PHE A 393 -5.38 -23.56 -31.77
C PHE A 393 -6.03 -24.96 -31.58
N GLY A 394 -7.36 -25.07 -31.72
CA GLY A 394 -8.10 -26.33 -31.48
C GLY A 394 -8.12 -26.77 -30.02
N ILE A 395 -7.91 -25.86 -29.07
CA ILE A 395 -7.88 -26.15 -27.63
C ILE A 395 -9.23 -25.78 -27.02
N GLU A 396 -10.04 -26.80 -26.72
CA GLU A 396 -11.30 -26.62 -25.98
C GLU A 396 -11.06 -26.23 -24.52
N VAL A 397 -11.91 -25.33 -24.01
CA VAL A 397 -11.79 -24.78 -22.65
C VAL A 397 -12.91 -25.34 -21.78
N ALA A 398 -12.55 -26.15 -20.79
CA ALA A 398 -13.52 -26.68 -19.84
C ALA A 398 -14.22 -25.53 -19.07
N PRO A 399 -15.57 -25.52 -18.98
CA PRO A 399 -16.29 -24.48 -18.25
C PRO A 399 -15.92 -24.52 -16.76
N GLY A 400 -15.57 -23.36 -16.19
CA GLY A 400 -15.16 -23.25 -14.78
C GLY A 400 -13.67 -23.49 -14.49
N ALA A 401 -12.82 -23.66 -15.52
CA ALA A 401 -11.37 -23.75 -15.32
C ALA A 401 -10.79 -22.52 -14.59
N GLN A 402 -9.90 -22.74 -13.63
CA GLN A 402 -9.32 -21.66 -12.82
C GLN A 402 -8.41 -20.75 -13.66
N ALA A 403 -8.58 -19.44 -13.52
CA ALA A 403 -7.71 -18.45 -14.16
C ALA A 403 -6.26 -18.56 -13.63
N PRO A 404 -5.25 -18.67 -14.53
CA PRO A 404 -3.85 -18.69 -14.12
C PRO A 404 -3.44 -17.34 -13.49
N ARG A 405 -2.45 -17.37 -12.60
CA ARG A 405 -1.83 -16.14 -12.09
C ARG A 405 -0.86 -15.56 -13.14
N PRO A 406 -0.68 -14.23 -13.20
CA PRO A 406 0.35 -13.61 -14.04
C PRO A 406 1.74 -14.16 -13.72
N LEU A 407 2.56 -14.43 -14.74
CA LEU A 407 3.97 -14.70 -14.50
C LEU A 407 4.62 -13.43 -13.94
N ARG A 408 5.22 -13.55 -12.75
CA ARG A 408 6.05 -12.48 -12.23
C ARG A 408 7.37 -12.51 -13.01
N PRO A 409 7.84 -11.36 -13.55
CA PRO A 409 9.19 -11.33 -14.10
C PRO A 409 10.17 -11.78 -13.01
N PRO A 410 11.19 -12.59 -13.34
CA PRO A 410 12.14 -13.06 -12.34
C PRO A 410 12.76 -11.83 -11.68
N ARG A 411 12.60 -11.71 -10.35
CA ARG A 411 13.28 -10.66 -9.58
C ARG A 411 14.77 -10.83 -9.86
N GLN A 412 15.34 -9.90 -10.63
CA GLN A 412 16.80 -9.80 -10.76
C GLN A 412 17.36 -9.85 -9.34
N ALA A 413 18.17 -10.86 -9.05
CA ALA A 413 18.68 -11.07 -7.71
C ALA A 413 19.41 -9.78 -7.31
N ARG A 414 18.85 -9.04 -6.34
CA ARG A 414 19.39 -7.77 -5.88
C ARG A 414 20.83 -8.08 -5.47
N GLN A 415 21.79 -7.63 -6.27
CA GLN A 415 23.20 -7.87 -5.98
C GLN A 415 23.45 -7.31 -4.58
N VAL A 416 23.63 -8.21 -3.62
CA VAL A 416 23.98 -7.86 -2.26
C VAL A 416 25.40 -7.38 -2.37
N ARG A 417 25.57 -6.08 -2.63
CA ARG A 417 26.86 -5.41 -2.48
C ARG A 417 27.35 -5.80 -1.10
N ALA A 418 28.47 -6.54 -1.06
CA ALA A 418 29.13 -6.88 0.18
C ALA A 418 29.26 -5.59 1.01
N PRO A 419 29.04 -5.64 2.33
CA PRO A 419 29.16 -4.45 3.16
C PRO A 419 30.53 -3.82 2.87
N ARG A 420 30.54 -2.56 2.46
CA ARG A 420 31.81 -1.81 2.32
C ARG A 420 32.51 -1.94 3.66
N VAL A 421 33.64 -2.64 3.69
CA VAL A 421 34.52 -2.65 4.84
C VAL A 421 34.76 -1.18 5.18
N LYS A 422 34.39 -0.78 6.38
CA LYS A 422 34.68 0.58 6.85
C LYS A 422 36.19 0.69 6.79
N LYS A 423 36.72 1.51 5.88
CA LYS A 423 38.09 2.02 6.05
C LYS A 423 38.04 2.79 7.36
N GLU A 424 38.71 2.26 8.38
CA GLU A 424 38.98 2.99 9.59
C GLU A 424 39.84 4.18 9.18
N ILE A 425 39.21 5.35 9.08
CA ILE A 425 39.92 6.62 9.06
C ILE A 425 40.47 6.75 10.47
N LYS A 426 41.72 6.30 10.67
CA LYS A 426 42.49 6.66 11.85
C LYS A 426 42.60 8.19 11.85
N LEU A 427 41.80 8.84 12.68
CA LEU A 427 42.05 10.20 13.10
C LEU A 427 43.38 10.18 13.85
N VAL A 428 44.45 10.54 13.15
CA VAL A 428 45.71 10.91 13.77
C VAL A 428 45.46 12.26 14.44
N ILE A 429 45.25 12.23 15.75
CA ILE A 429 45.32 13.44 16.57
C ILE A 429 46.81 13.80 16.65
N PRO A 430 47.26 14.94 16.09
CA PRO A 430 48.63 15.38 16.30
C PRO A 430 48.82 15.70 17.80
N PRO A 431 49.97 15.34 18.41
CA PRO A 431 50.24 15.69 19.80
C PRO A 431 50.28 17.22 19.94
N ALA A 432 49.74 17.73 21.06
CA ALA A 432 49.75 19.15 21.36
C ALA A 432 51.20 19.66 21.46
N PRO A 433 51.54 20.85 20.91
CA PRO A 433 52.85 21.44 21.08
C PRO A 433 53.06 21.80 22.55
N VAL A 434 54.08 21.21 23.17
CA VAL A 434 54.53 21.58 24.52
C VAL A 434 55.23 22.93 24.41
N ALA A 435 54.73 23.94 25.12
CA ALA A 435 55.37 25.25 25.18
C ALA A 435 56.70 25.16 25.94
N PRO A 436 57.82 25.73 25.43
CA PRO A 436 59.09 25.77 26.15
C PRO A 436 59.06 26.81 27.28
N VAL A 437 59.75 26.50 28.38
CA VAL A 437 59.89 27.39 29.53
C VAL A 437 61.12 28.29 29.38
N VAL A 438 60.85 29.60 29.29
CA VAL A 438 61.62 30.76 29.77
C VAL A 438 63.16 30.64 29.89
N ALA A 439 63.88 31.40 29.07
CA ALA A 439 65.01 32.25 29.49
C ALA A 439 65.46 33.17 28.34
N ASP A 440 65.16 34.47 28.40
CA ASP A 440 66.20 35.50 28.61
C ASP A 440 65.61 36.91 28.79
N THR A 441 66.39 37.81 29.39
CA THR A 441 65.92 39.08 29.97
C THR A 441 66.53 40.31 29.29
N GLN A 442 65.71 41.33 28.97
CA GLN A 442 66.02 42.78 28.95
C GLN A 442 64.69 43.53 28.70
N VAL A 443 64.13 44.34 29.62
CA VAL A 443 64.48 45.73 30.00
C VAL A 443 64.52 46.62 28.74
N VAL A 444 63.70 47.67 28.59
CA VAL A 444 63.72 48.99 29.27
C VAL A 444 62.33 49.68 29.20
N ALA A 445 61.92 50.34 30.30
CA ALA A 445 61.15 51.61 30.50
C ALA A 445 60.14 52.17 29.43
N ASP A 446 59.18 53.07 29.75
CA ASP A 446 58.89 53.81 30.99
C ASP A 446 57.40 54.31 31.02
N ALA A 447 57.01 54.92 32.15
CA ALA A 447 56.12 56.09 32.33
C ALA A 447 55.18 56.58 31.18
N GLN A 448 53.95 57.10 31.40
CA GLN A 448 53.18 57.45 32.60
C GLN A 448 51.79 58.08 32.17
N VAL A 449 50.74 58.05 33.02
CA VAL A 449 49.84 59.21 33.39
C VAL A 449 48.89 59.84 32.32
N ILE A 450 47.67 60.37 32.57
CA ILE A 450 46.66 60.40 33.67
C ILE A 450 45.30 60.88 33.10
N ALA A 451 44.17 60.51 33.74
CA ALA A 451 42.81 61.16 33.71
C ALA A 451 42.08 61.34 32.35
N ASP A 452 40.77 61.65 32.28
CA ASP A 452 39.77 61.96 33.33
C ASP A 452 38.35 61.44 32.98
N ALA A 453 37.41 61.52 33.93
CA ALA A 453 35.95 61.33 33.75
C ALA A 453 35.23 62.71 33.87
N PRO A 454 33.88 62.89 34.06
CA PRO A 454 32.73 61.94 34.10
C PRO A 454 31.37 62.46 33.45
N VAL A 455 30.27 61.64 33.53
CA VAL A 455 28.82 61.99 33.87
C VAL A 455 28.02 63.06 33.05
N VAL A 456 26.69 62.97 32.72
CA VAL A 456 25.61 61.93 32.65
C VAL A 456 24.30 62.53 32.02
N ALA A 457 23.34 61.69 31.55
CA ALA A 457 21.91 61.98 31.18
C ALA A 457 21.62 62.85 29.91
N ASP A 458 20.43 62.86 29.27
CA ASP A 458 19.05 62.46 29.65
C ASP A 458 18.16 61.97 28.44
N ALA A 459 16.89 61.58 28.68
CA ALA A 459 15.86 61.08 27.72
C ALA A 459 14.94 62.24 27.17
N PRO A 460 13.72 62.09 26.51
CA PRO A 460 12.81 60.93 26.33
C PRO A 460 11.99 60.75 24.99
N VAL A 461 11.29 59.59 24.89
CA VAL A 461 9.96 59.20 24.29
C VAL A 461 9.16 60.12 23.30
N VAL A 462 8.58 59.53 22.22
CA VAL A 462 7.16 59.63 21.70
C VAL A 462 6.91 58.57 20.57
N ALA A 463 5.64 58.24 20.23
CA ALA A 463 5.19 57.10 19.38
C ALA A 463 4.17 57.47 18.24
N ASP A 464 3.57 56.44 17.58
CA ASP A 464 2.55 56.43 16.49
C ASP A 464 3.00 56.85 15.05
N ALA A 465 2.45 56.37 13.91
CA ALA A 465 1.24 55.56 13.58
C ALA A 465 1.45 54.68 12.28
N PRO A 466 0.43 53.96 11.71
CA PRO A 466 0.61 52.82 10.77
C PRO A 466 0.45 53.11 9.25
N VAL A 467 0.66 52.08 8.41
CA VAL A 467 0.41 52.08 6.94
C VAL A 467 -0.47 50.90 6.52
N GLU A 468 -1.55 51.18 5.79
CA GLU A 468 -2.48 50.20 5.19
C GLU A 468 -2.08 49.76 3.76
N PRO A 469 -2.57 48.59 3.27
CA PRO A 469 -2.23 48.06 1.94
C PRO A 469 -3.18 48.52 0.81
N THR A 470 -2.61 48.89 -0.33
CA THR A 470 -3.37 49.27 -1.53
C THR A 470 -3.97 48.05 -2.24
N SER A 471 -5.28 48.08 -2.49
CA SER A 471 -5.99 47.09 -3.32
C SER A 471 -6.02 47.52 -4.78
N GLN A 472 -5.83 46.58 -5.72
CA GLN A 472 -6.17 46.78 -7.14
C GLN A 472 -6.93 45.57 -7.68
N SER A 473 -8.11 45.85 -8.26
CA SER A 473 -8.89 44.91 -9.06
C SER A 473 -8.81 45.34 -10.54
N PRO A 474 -8.64 44.43 -11.51
CA PRO A 474 -8.84 44.75 -12.90
C PRO A 474 -10.33 44.66 -13.26
N SER A 475 -10.93 45.78 -13.68
CA SER A 475 -12.26 45.81 -14.28
C SER A 475 -12.19 45.49 -15.78
N LEU A 476 -13.30 44.98 -16.32
CA LEU A 476 -13.47 44.73 -17.75
C LEU A 476 -13.29 46.01 -18.58
N SER A 477 -12.82 45.83 -19.81
CA SER A 477 -12.99 46.77 -20.92
C SER A 477 -13.64 46.05 -22.09
N GLU A 478 -14.50 46.77 -22.79
CA GLU A 478 -15.49 46.30 -23.76
C GLU A 478 -15.11 46.77 -25.19
N GLN A 479 -15.75 46.20 -26.22
CA GLN A 479 -15.69 46.59 -27.65
C GLN A 479 -14.34 46.26 -28.35
N ALA A 480 -14.30 45.55 -29.49
CA ALA A 480 -15.19 45.52 -30.64
C ALA A 480 -15.15 44.17 -31.38
#